data_AF-H1VGG5-F1
#
_entry.id   AF-H1VGG5-F1
#
_cell.length_a   1.000
_cell.length_b   1.000
_cell.length_c   1.000
_cell.angle_alpha   90.00
_cell.angle_beta   90.00
_cell.angle_gamma   90.00
#
_symmetry.space_group_name_H-M   'P 1'
#
loop_
_entity.id
_entity.type
_entity.pdbx_description
1 polymer ?
#
loop_
_entity_poly.entity_id
_entity_poly.type
_entity_poly.pdbx_seq_one_letter_code
_entity_poly.pdbx_strand_id
1 'polypeptide(L)'
;MGPIAHSVCRLAAAITLALQIQQVASVPFNGQTRQVSKLTISGYTYEGCYVEPNNGRALEIIQADDLMTLDMCAEICSASSKETYFGVEYGRECWCGSTLAPGATAAADDAECSFTCPGNPAQHCGAGSRLSLYKNDNVAAAPVTSAKPAVGNHVHQGCYSDLVQGQRALSSTSAGDDMTPESCAAFCGRHTYMALEYGRECWCGNELDGNSQRVADQTDCNMPCAGDPTSLCGGPSRINLYKLDQAAEASTTSSAAASAATDRVGDWLSQGCWTDENADGRTLSMLYAADDMTIAKCAAWAASSGFLLFGIEYSRECWGGLELNPKSVAADPESCSMRCSGNANEVCGGPNRLSLYSYSPAAPSSTSSEVLVTSSSSSSSSSSSSVSLSDDDAAAAAASTPSSSPDIVTSTSISAASLPASATDSSSQTTSASVTEDAPSGPSNVPLNDASVENAQVEQIDSQTAV
;
A
#
# COMPACT_ATOMS: atom_id res chain seq x y z
N MET A 1 24.90 -81.72 45.49
CA MET A 1 25.41 -82.38 44.28
C MET A 1 25.05 -81.52 43.08
N GLY A 2 25.98 -81.22 42.17
CA GLY A 2 25.63 -80.67 40.83
C GLY A 2 25.12 -81.79 39.89
N PRO A 3 24.89 -81.57 38.58
CA PRO A 3 25.48 -80.52 37.71
C PRO A 3 24.44 -79.76 36.80
N ILE A 4 24.75 -78.60 36.17
CA ILE A 4 25.13 -78.34 34.74
C ILE A 4 24.09 -78.93 33.72
N ALA A 5 23.52 -78.25 32.71
CA ALA A 5 23.96 -77.14 31.84
C ALA A 5 22.83 -76.46 31.00
N HIS A 6 23.11 -75.23 30.48
CA HIS A 6 22.73 -74.64 29.15
C HIS A 6 21.28 -74.70 28.57
N SER A 7 20.76 -73.74 27.78
CA SER A 7 21.11 -72.33 27.46
C SER A 7 20.02 -71.70 26.53
N VAL A 8 19.88 -70.36 26.48
CA VAL A 8 19.15 -69.51 25.48
C VAL A 8 17.61 -69.74 25.37
N CYS A 9 16.69 -68.77 25.50
CA CYS A 9 16.45 -67.68 24.54
C CYS A 9 15.31 -66.71 25.00
N ARG A 10 15.58 -65.39 24.94
CA ARG A 10 14.70 -64.23 24.53
C ARG A 10 13.24 -64.13 25.05
N LEU A 11 12.92 -63.08 25.84
CA LEU A 11 12.28 -61.79 25.43
C LEU A 11 10.79 -61.89 25.03
N ALA A 12 9.90 -60.95 25.33
CA ALA A 12 9.97 -59.69 26.09
C ALA A 12 8.58 -59.31 26.65
N ALA A 13 8.51 -58.30 27.51
CA ALA A 13 7.28 -57.85 28.17
C ALA A 13 6.30 -57.11 27.24
N ALA A 14 5.00 -57.26 27.52
CA ALA A 14 3.96 -56.42 26.95
C ALA A 14 3.84 -55.09 27.71
N ILE A 15 3.94 -53.96 27.01
CA ILE A 15 3.55 -52.65 27.51
C ILE A 15 2.65 -52.00 26.45
N THR A 16 1.43 -51.67 26.87
CA THR A 16 0.42 -50.98 26.06
C THR A 16 0.79 -49.51 25.87
N LEU A 17 0.82 -49.04 24.63
CA LEU A 17 0.72 -47.61 24.31
C LEU A 17 -0.51 -47.40 23.44
N ALA A 18 -1.42 -46.53 23.87
CA ALA A 18 -2.61 -46.19 23.11
C ALA A 18 -2.24 -45.30 21.92
N LEU A 19 -2.57 -45.73 20.71
CA LEU A 19 -2.45 -44.89 19.51
C LEU A 19 -3.80 -44.20 19.25
N GLN A 20 -3.78 -42.90 19.06
CA GLN A 20 -4.98 -42.12 18.76
C GLN A 20 -5.53 -42.52 17.39
N ILE A 21 -6.85 -42.77 17.32
CA ILE A 21 -7.55 -43.08 16.08
C ILE A 21 -7.80 -41.76 15.33
N GLN A 22 -6.90 -41.41 14.41
CA GLN A 22 -7.22 -40.45 13.37
C GLN A 22 -8.04 -41.16 12.29
N GLN A 23 -9.21 -40.60 11.98
CA GLN A 23 -10.14 -41.13 10.99
C GLN A 23 -9.59 -40.82 9.59
N VAL A 24 -9.00 -41.82 8.94
CA VAL A 24 -8.50 -41.68 7.56
C VAL A 24 -9.63 -42.04 6.60
N ALA A 25 -10.24 -41.03 5.98
CA ALA A 25 -11.22 -41.25 4.91
C ALA A 25 -10.50 -41.71 3.64
N SER A 26 -10.76 -42.94 3.21
CA SER A 26 -10.14 -43.53 2.02
C SER A 26 -10.96 -43.25 0.75
N VAL A 27 -10.39 -42.50 -0.19
CA VAL A 27 -10.93 -42.30 -1.55
C VAL A 27 -10.26 -43.33 -2.51
N PRO A 28 -11.01 -44.01 -3.39
CA PRO A 28 -10.45 -45.08 -4.22
C PRO A 28 -9.73 -44.54 -5.47
N PHE A 29 -8.41 -44.72 -5.55
CA PHE A 29 -7.66 -44.53 -6.79
C PHE A 29 -7.34 -45.88 -7.45
N ASN A 30 -7.89 -46.10 -8.65
CA ASN A 30 -7.59 -47.21 -9.58
C ASN A 30 -7.29 -48.60 -8.99
N GLY A 31 -8.25 -49.19 -8.25
CA GLY A 31 -8.34 -50.65 -8.04
C GLY A 31 -7.25 -51.33 -7.20
N GLN A 32 -6.18 -50.64 -6.81
CA GLN A 32 -5.15 -51.13 -5.89
C GLN A 32 -4.94 -50.14 -4.75
N THR A 33 -5.21 -50.59 -3.52
CA THR A 33 -5.08 -49.80 -2.29
C THR A 33 -3.62 -49.57 -1.90
N ARG A 34 -2.90 -48.81 -2.72
CA ARG A 34 -1.60 -48.25 -2.35
C ARG A 34 -1.85 -47.10 -1.38
N GLN A 35 -1.17 -47.14 -0.23
CA GLN A 35 -1.08 -45.99 0.68
C GLN A 35 -0.29 -44.89 -0.04
N VAL A 36 -0.98 -43.99 -0.74
CA VAL A 36 -0.36 -42.84 -1.40
C VAL A 36 -0.28 -41.71 -0.38
N SER A 37 0.92 -41.49 0.16
CA SER A 37 1.29 -40.20 0.73
C SER A 37 1.01 -39.12 -0.31
N LYS A 38 0.19 -38.12 0.06
CA LYS A 38 -0.19 -36.95 -0.75
C LYS A 38 1.02 -36.46 -1.55
N LEU A 39 0.91 -36.42 -2.89
CA LEU A 39 2.06 -36.22 -3.79
C LEU A 39 2.77 -34.91 -3.47
N THR A 40 4.10 -34.97 -3.25
CA THR A 40 4.92 -33.78 -2.98
C THR A 40 5.83 -33.49 -4.17
N ILE A 41 5.80 -32.25 -4.68
CA ILE A 41 6.64 -31.73 -5.76
C ILE A 41 7.35 -30.47 -5.25
N SER A 42 8.68 -30.46 -5.24
CA SER A 42 9.50 -29.29 -4.86
C SER A 42 9.07 -28.56 -3.56
N GLY A 43 8.60 -29.30 -2.56
CA GLY A 43 8.13 -28.75 -1.27
C GLY A 43 6.65 -28.37 -1.21
N TYR A 44 5.91 -28.49 -2.31
CA TYR A 44 4.46 -28.34 -2.37
C TYR A 44 3.77 -29.69 -2.33
N THR A 45 2.60 -29.73 -1.70
CA THR A 45 1.76 -30.91 -1.51
C THR A 45 0.50 -30.80 -2.39
N TYR A 46 0.15 -31.86 -3.13
CA TYR A 46 -1.03 -31.88 -4.03
C TYR A 46 -2.35 -31.81 -3.26
N GLU A 47 -3.07 -30.70 -3.35
CA GLU A 47 -4.33 -30.47 -2.63
C GLU A 47 -5.54 -31.12 -3.30
N GLY A 48 -5.51 -31.31 -4.62
CA GLY A 48 -6.58 -31.93 -5.39
C GLY A 48 -6.81 -31.24 -6.74
N CYS A 49 -7.78 -31.74 -7.49
CA CYS A 49 -8.30 -31.08 -8.68
C CYS A 49 -9.32 -30.02 -8.26
N TYR A 50 -9.18 -28.79 -8.76
CA TYR A 50 -10.04 -27.65 -8.45
C TYR A 50 -10.78 -27.15 -9.69
N VAL A 51 -11.99 -26.67 -9.49
CA VAL A 51 -12.84 -26.06 -10.51
C VAL A 51 -12.59 -24.55 -10.54
N GLU A 52 -12.42 -24.00 -11.74
CA GLU A 52 -12.28 -22.55 -11.95
C GLU A 52 -13.56 -21.77 -11.59
N PRO A 53 -13.47 -20.56 -11.00
CA PRO A 53 -14.64 -19.74 -10.68
C PRO A 53 -15.42 -19.33 -11.93
N ASN A 54 -16.77 -19.30 -11.84
CA ASN A 54 -17.67 -19.00 -12.96
C ASN A 54 -17.39 -17.68 -13.72
N ASN A 55 -16.72 -16.70 -13.11
CA ASN A 55 -16.35 -15.41 -13.70
C ASN A 55 -14.93 -14.98 -13.28
N GLY A 56 -13.96 -15.89 -13.26
CA GLY A 56 -12.60 -15.55 -12.83
C GLY A 56 -11.57 -16.63 -13.13
N ARG A 57 -10.47 -16.60 -12.36
CA ARG A 57 -9.48 -17.68 -12.28
C ARG A 57 -9.14 -17.97 -10.83
N ALA A 58 -8.87 -19.22 -10.50
CA ALA A 58 -8.58 -19.69 -9.15
C ALA A 58 -7.22 -19.17 -8.62
N LEU A 59 -6.25 -19.04 -9.52
CA LEU A 59 -4.92 -18.45 -9.35
C LEU A 59 -4.62 -17.50 -10.52
N GLU A 60 -3.46 -16.86 -10.58
CA GLU A 60 -3.03 -16.02 -11.71
C GLU A 60 -2.02 -16.74 -12.59
N ILE A 61 -2.18 -16.65 -13.93
CA ILE A 61 -1.24 -17.26 -14.88
C ILE A 61 0.08 -16.47 -14.88
N ILE A 62 1.18 -17.17 -14.64
CA ILE A 62 2.52 -16.57 -14.65
C ILE A 62 3.31 -16.95 -15.90
N GLN A 63 3.10 -18.17 -16.42
CA GLN A 63 3.80 -18.67 -17.61
C GLN A 63 2.95 -19.74 -18.29
N ALA A 64 3.12 -19.93 -19.59
CA ALA A 64 2.67 -21.15 -20.27
C ALA A 64 3.74 -21.66 -21.23
N ASP A 65 4.00 -22.97 -21.19
CA ASP A 65 5.15 -23.59 -21.85
C ASP A 65 4.79 -24.95 -22.46
N ASP A 66 5.25 -25.21 -23.69
CA ASP A 66 4.93 -26.45 -24.41
C ASP A 66 5.71 -27.67 -23.91
N LEU A 67 6.60 -27.49 -22.92
CA LEU A 67 7.29 -28.53 -22.16
C LEU A 67 6.95 -28.46 -20.66
N MET A 68 5.74 -27.97 -20.31
CA MET A 68 5.30 -27.86 -18.91
C MET A 68 5.47 -29.15 -18.11
N THR A 69 5.93 -29.00 -16.86
CA THR A 69 6.04 -30.04 -15.82
C THR A 69 5.63 -29.44 -14.48
N LEU A 70 5.26 -30.30 -13.53
CA LEU A 70 4.93 -29.87 -12.17
C LEU A 70 6.14 -29.23 -11.48
N ASP A 71 7.32 -29.84 -11.63
CA ASP A 71 8.56 -29.37 -11.02
C ASP A 71 8.93 -27.96 -11.52
N MET A 72 8.78 -27.70 -12.83
CA MET A 72 9.03 -26.39 -13.42
C MET A 72 8.02 -25.34 -12.96
N CYS A 73 6.74 -25.68 -12.87
CA CYS A 73 5.74 -24.73 -12.34
C CYS A 73 5.96 -24.42 -10.85
N ALA A 74 6.32 -25.45 -10.05
CA ALA A 74 6.68 -25.28 -8.65
C ALA A 74 7.90 -24.36 -8.48
N GLU A 75 8.94 -24.52 -9.30
CA GLU A 75 10.13 -23.67 -9.30
C GLU A 75 9.76 -22.21 -9.64
N ILE A 76 9.01 -21.99 -10.72
CA ILE A 76 8.52 -20.65 -11.13
C ILE A 76 7.74 -19.98 -9.99
N CYS A 77 6.78 -20.67 -9.37
CA CYS A 77 5.98 -20.08 -8.30
C CYS A 77 6.78 -19.85 -7.01
N SER A 78 7.73 -20.74 -6.67
CA SER A 78 8.63 -20.56 -5.52
C SER A 78 9.63 -19.40 -5.69
N ALA A 79 9.95 -19.02 -6.92
CA ALA A 79 10.76 -17.86 -7.24
C ALA A 79 9.95 -16.55 -7.37
N SER A 80 8.62 -16.61 -7.22
CA SER A 80 7.70 -15.48 -7.32
C SER A 80 7.26 -14.97 -5.94
N SER A 81 6.62 -13.80 -5.88
CA SER A 81 5.94 -13.32 -4.67
C SER A 81 4.64 -14.06 -4.33
N LYS A 82 4.33 -15.15 -5.04
CA LYS A 82 3.07 -15.91 -4.99
C LYS A 82 3.31 -17.40 -4.65
N GLU A 83 4.22 -17.64 -3.71
CA GLU A 83 4.79 -18.96 -3.36
C GLU A 83 3.88 -19.91 -2.56
N THR A 84 2.67 -19.50 -2.16
CA THR A 84 1.79 -20.36 -1.34
C THR A 84 1.16 -21.50 -2.15
N TYR A 85 0.69 -21.21 -3.36
CA TYR A 85 0.07 -22.18 -4.26
C TYR A 85 0.70 -22.11 -5.64
N PHE A 86 0.90 -23.28 -6.25
CA PHE A 86 0.94 -23.38 -7.69
C PHE A 86 -0.20 -24.26 -8.19
N GLY A 87 -0.63 -24.01 -9.42
CA GLY A 87 -1.56 -24.85 -10.13
C GLY A 87 -1.17 -24.97 -11.59
N VAL A 88 -1.61 -26.04 -12.23
CA VAL A 88 -1.42 -26.25 -13.66
C VAL A 88 -2.76 -26.54 -14.34
N GLU A 89 -3.03 -25.83 -15.44
CA GLU A 89 -4.26 -25.93 -16.23
C GLU A 89 -3.89 -26.24 -17.69
N TYR A 90 -4.84 -26.83 -18.43
CA TYR A 90 -4.78 -26.99 -19.89
C TYR A 90 -3.51 -27.70 -20.41
N GLY A 91 -2.87 -28.53 -19.59
CA GLY A 91 -1.62 -29.24 -19.89
C GLY A 91 -0.36 -28.36 -19.84
N ARG A 92 -0.44 -27.09 -20.22
CA ARG A 92 0.71 -26.21 -20.51
C ARG A 92 0.81 -24.94 -19.68
N GLU A 93 -0.21 -24.59 -18.91
CA GLU A 93 -0.31 -23.30 -18.22
C GLU A 93 0.08 -23.45 -16.76
N CYS A 94 0.96 -22.58 -16.28
CA CYS A 94 1.42 -22.51 -14.89
C CYS A 94 0.84 -21.27 -14.20
N TRP A 95 0.21 -21.53 -13.06
CA TRP A 95 -0.54 -20.56 -12.29
C TRP A 95 0.05 -20.47 -10.88
N CYS A 96 0.21 -19.26 -10.35
CA CYS A 96 0.71 -19.04 -8.99
C CYS A 96 -0.24 -18.14 -8.21
N GLY A 97 -0.30 -18.30 -6.89
CA GLY A 97 -1.05 -17.40 -6.02
C GLY A 97 -0.74 -17.59 -4.55
N SER A 98 -0.84 -16.50 -3.78
CA SER A 98 -0.75 -16.55 -2.32
C SER A 98 -2.06 -17.03 -1.67
N THR A 99 -3.18 -16.91 -2.40
CA THR A 99 -4.54 -17.30 -2.00
C THR A 99 -5.28 -17.90 -3.19
N LEU A 100 -6.37 -18.64 -2.93
CA LEU A 100 -7.33 -19.07 -3.95
C LEU A 100 -8.44 -18.02 -4.11
N ALA A 101 -8.86 -17.75 -5.34
CA ALA A 101 -9.99 -16.87 -5.59
C ALA A 101 -11.33 -17.43 -5.04
N PRO A 102 -12.23 -16.59 -4.53
CA PRO A 102 -13.56 -17.01 -4.09
C PRO A 102 -14.32 -17.77 -5.19
N GLY A 103 -14.89 -18.92 -4.82
CA GLY A 103 -15.59 -19.81 -5.76
C GLY A 103 -14.71 -20.88 -6.41
N ALA A 104 -13.39 -20.89 -6.21
CA ALA A 104 -12.56 -22.04 -6.52
C ALA A 104 -12.83 -23.16 -5.51
N THR A 105 -13.37 -24.29 -5.96
CA THR A 105 -13.72 -25.44 -5.11
C THR A 105 -13.09 -26.72 -5.63
N ALA A 106 -12.83 -27.69 -4.74
CA ALA A 106 -12.45 -29.03 -5.16
C ALA A 106 -13.49 -29.62 -6.13
N ALA A 107 -12.99 -30.33 -7.15
CA ALA A 107 -13.79 -31.09 -8.10
C ALA A 107 -14.41 -32.33 -7.42
N ALA A 108 -15.35 -33.00 -8.09
CA ALA A 108 -15.99 -34.19 -7.53
C ALA A 108 -15.06 -35.42 -7.61
N ASP A 109 -14.15 -35.45 -8.59
CA ASP A 109 -13.14 -36.47 -8.78
C ASP A 109 -11.80 -35.81 -9.22
N ASP A 110 -10.68 -36.25 -8.64
CA ASP A 110 -9.34 -35.85 -9.08
C ASP A 110 -9.07 -36.22 -10.55
N ALA A 111 -9.73 -37.28 -11.05
CA ALA A 111 -9.64 -37.69 -12.45
C ALA A 111 -10.19 -36.66 -13.45
N GLU A 112 -10.90 -35.62 -13.00
CA GLU A 112 -11.28 -34.48 -13.86
C GLU A 112 -10.04 -33.71 -14.35
N CYS A 113 -8.95 -33.69 -13.58
CA CYS A 113 -7.65 -33.11 -13.96
C CYS A 113 -6.79 -34.13 -14.73
N SER A 114 -7.24 -34.52 -15.92
CA SER A 114 -6.71 -35.67 -16.67
C SER A 114 -5.62 -35.34 -17.72
N PHE A 115 -5.40 -34.08 -18.09
CA PHE A 115 -4.43 -33.74 -19.14
C PHE A 115 -3.01 -34.07 -18.67
N THR A 116 -2.21 -34.73 -19.50
CA THR A 116 -0.81 -35.03 -19.20
C THR A 116 0.08 -33.81 -19.43
N CYS A 117 1.03 -33.57 -18.52
CA CYS A 117 2.04 -32.52 -18.70
C CYS A 117 2.95 -32.84 -19.92
N PRO A 118 3.09 -31.95 -20.92
CA PRO A 118 3.88 -32.20 -22.14
C PRO A 118 5.35 -32.53 -21.89
N GLY A 119 5.99 -31.88 -20.90
CA GLY A 119 7.38 -32.15 -20.53
C GLY A 119 7.57 -33.43 -19.71
N ASN A 120 6.50 -33.96 -19.11
CA ASN A 120 6.53 -35.20 -18.34
C ASN A 120 5.17 -35.91 -18.37
N PRO A 121 4.93 -36.83 -19.33
CA PRO A 121 3.65 -37.52 -19.48
C PRO A 121 3.21 -38.42 -18.32
N ALA A 122 4.05 -38.61 -17.29
CA ALA A 122 3.69 -39.29 -16.04
C ALA A 122 3.05 -38.36 -15.00
N GLN A 123 2.97 -37.06 -15.29
CA GLN A 123 2.35 -36.02 -14.46
C GLN A 123 1.04 -35.52 -15.09
N HIS A 124 0.10 -35.08 -14.25
CA HIS A 124 -1.16 -34.46 -14.67
C HIS A 124 -1.12 -32.94 -14.48
N CYS A 125 -1.49 -32.21 -15.53
CA CYS A 125 -1.48 -30.76 -15.63
C CYS A 125 -2.89 -30.21 -15.89
N GLY A 126 -3.82 -30.50 -14.97
CA GLY A 126 -5.19 -30.00 -15.01
C GLY A 126 -6.05 -30.59 -16.13
N ALA A 127 -7.06 -29.84 -16.57
CA ALA A 127 -7.79 -29.99 -17.81
C ALA A 127 -8.43 -28.64 -18.18
N GLY A 128 -9.43 -28.58 -19.07
CA GLY A 128 -10.16 -27.32 -19.33
C GLY A 128 -11.03 -26.90 -18.14
N SER A 129 -10.77 -25.71 -17.58
CA SER A 129 -11.42 -25.20 -16.36
C SER A 129 -11.26 -26.14 -15.16
N ARG A 130 -10.09 -26.78 -15.07
CA ARG A 130 -9.70 -27.74 -14.02
C ARG A 130 -8.22 -27.56 -13.69
N LEU A 131 -7.95 -27.07 -12.48
CA LEU A 131 -6.61 -26.79 -11.99
C LEU A 131 -6.12 -27.93 -11.11
N SER A 132 -5.01 -28.58 -11.45
CA SER A 132 -4.32 -29.46 -10.49
C SER A 132 -3.58 -28.59 -9.49
N LEU A 133 -4.10 -28.49 -8.26
CA LEU A 133 -3.62 -27.55 -7.25
C LEU A 133 -2.59 -28.18 -6.31
N TYR A 134 -1.52 -27.44 -6.02
CA TYR A 134 -0.45 -27.80 -5.10
C TYR A 134 -0.17 -26.64 -4.14
N LYS A 135 0.10 -26.94 -2.87
CA LYS A 135 0.28 -25.96 -1.80
C LYS A 135 1.60 -26.14 -1.07
N ASN A 136 2.35 -25.07 -0.85
CA ASN A 136 3.58 -25.10 -0.07
C ASN A 136 3.23 -25.12 1.43
N ASP A 137 3.55 -26.21 2.12
CA ASP A 137 3.32 -26.32 3.57
C ASP A 137 4.46 -25.70 4.41
N ASN A 138 5.57 -25.30 3.78
CA ASN A 138 6.71 -24.64 4.44
C ASN A 138 6.60 -23.12 4.42
N VAL A 139 5.86 -22.56 3.46
CA VAL A 139 5.38 -21.18 3.51
C VAL A 139 4.21 -21.17 4.49
N ALA A 140 4.38 -20.49 5.63
CA ALA A 140 3.26 -20.27 6.54
C ALA A 140 2.12 -19.65 5.76
N ALA A 141 0.94 -20.28 5.77
CA ALA A 141 -0.17 -19.91 4.90
C ALA A 141 -0.38 -18.38 4.93
N ALA A 142 -0.40 -17.76 3.74
CA ALA A 142 -0.59 -16.32 3.61
C ALA A 142 -1.77 -15.87 4.49
N PRO A 143 -1.69 -14.68 5.13
CA PRO A 143 -2.62 -14.32 6.19
C PRO A 143 -4.06 -14.49 5.69
N VAL A 144 -4.86 -15.25 6.44
CA VAL A 144 -6.24 -15.57 6.07
C VAL A 144 -6.99 -14.28 5.76
N THR A 145 -7.43 -14.12 4.51
CA THR A 145 -8.07 -12.88 4.07
C THR A 145 -9.30 -12.64 4.91
N SER A 146 -9.17 -11.69 5.84
CA SER A 146 -10.15 -11.39 6.87
C SER A 146 -10.25 -9.89 7.01
N ALA A 147 -11.39 -9.39 7.50
CA ALA A 147 -11.46 -7.98 7.86
C ALA A 147 -10.52 -7.77 9.06
N LYS A 148 -9.65 -6.75 8.98
CA LYS A 148 -8.70 -6.48 10.04
C LYS A 148 -9.48 -6.19 11.34
N PRO A 149 -9.17 -6.78 12.50
CA PRO A 149 -9.98 -6.57 13.71
C PRO A 149 -10.04 -5.09 14.16
N ALA A 150 -8.96 -4.34 13.93
CA ALA A 150 -8.89 -2.90 14.13
C ALA A 150 -7.86 -2.25 13.19
N VAL A 151 -8.11 -1.01 12.80
CA VAL A 151 -7.24 -0.18 11.96
C VAL A 151 -7.16 1.21 12.59
N GLY A 152 -5.96 1.66 12.96
CA GLY A 152 -5.81 2.90 13.73
C GLY A 152 -6.66 2.84 15.01
N ASN A 153 -7.56 3.82 15.17
CA ASN A 153 -8.50 3.90 16.29
C ASN A 153 -9.88 3.27 15.96
N HIS A 154 -10.07 2.66 14.78
CA HIS A 154 -11.35 2.12 14.32
C HIS A 154 -11.39 0.60 14.45
N VAL A 155 -12.35 0.07 15.20
CA VAL A 155 -12.57 -1.37 15.44
C VAL A 155 -13.63 -1.89 14.47
N HIS A 156 -13.40 -3.07 13.87
CA HIS A 156 -14.33 -3.69 12.93
C HIS A 156 -15.66 -4.07 13.62
N GLN A 157 -16.78 -3.77 12.96
CA GLN A 157 -18.14 -4.01 13.45
C GLN A 157 -18.84 -5.16 12.69
N GLY A 158 -18.30 -5.56 11.54
CA GLY A 158 -18.85 -6.58 10.66
C GLY A 158 -19.14 -6.09 9.24
N CYS A 159 -19.75 -6.97 8.46
CA CYS A 159 -20.31 -6.67 7.15
C CYS A 159 -21.67 -5.99 7.26
N TYR A 160 -21.83 -4.85 6.60
CA TYR A 160 -23.06 -4.04 6.56
C TYR A 160 -23.52 -3.82 5.11
N SER A 161 -24.82 -3.61 4.90
CA SER A 161 -25.39 -3.32 3.59
C SER A 161 -25.16 -1.86 3.18
N ASP A 162 -24.74 -1.64 1.94
CA ASP A 162 -24.67 -0.32 1.32
C ASP A 162 -25.69 -0.17 0.16
N LEU A 163 -25.88 1.05 -0.34
CA LEU A 163 -26.79 1.42 -1.43
C LEU A 163 -28.26 1.02 -1.22
N VAL A 164 -28.69 0.96 0.05
CA VAL A 164 -30.08 0.60 0.39
C VAL A 164 -31.02 1.70 -0.10
N GLN A 165 -31.94 1.35 -1.01
CA GLN A 165 -32.80 2.31 -1.72
C GLN A 165 -32.00 3.40 -2.48
N GLY A 166 -30.78 3.08 -2.91
CA GLY A 166 -29.87 4.01 -3.60
C GLY A 166 -29.19 5.03 -2.67
N GLN A 167 -29.37 4.93 -1.35
CA GLN A 167 -28.66 5.77 -0.38
C GLN A 167 -27.38 5.06 0.10
N ARG A 168 -26.26 5.78 0.09
CA ARG A 168 -24.99 5.29 0.63
C ARG A 168 -25.03 5.27 2.16
N ALA A 169 -24.41 4.26 2.76
CA ALA A 169 -24.34 4.07 4.21
C ALA A 169 -23.49 5.14 4.92
N LEU A 170 -22.49 5.70 4.22
CA LEU A 170 -21.60 6.79 4.64
C LEU A 170 -21.38 7.75 3.45
N SER A 171 -20.92 8.98 3.69
CA SER A 171 -21.06 10.09 2.72
C SER A 171 -19.76 10.66 2.13
N SER A 172 -18.64 10.61 2.85
CA SER A 172 -17.34 11.03 2.31
C SER A 172 -16.63 9.82 1.68
N THR A 173 -15.91 9.97 0.57
CA THR A 173 -15.30 8.82 -0.13
C THR A 173 -13.98 9.14 -0.81
N SER A 174 -13.13 8.12 -0.92
CA SER A 174 -11.97 8.04 -1.81
C SER A 174 -11.91 6.64 -2.43
N ALA A 175 -11.25 6.50 -3.58
CA ALA A 175 -11.05 5.21 -4.23
C ALA A 175 -9.70 5.17 -4.95
N GLY A 176 -9.05 4.00 -4.96
CA GLY A 176 -7.76 3.77 -5.60
C GLY A 176 -7.41 2.28 -5.69
N ASP A 177 -6.64 1.91 -6.70
CA ASP A 177 -6.21 0.51 -6.91
C ASP A 177 -5.11 0.07 -5.91
N ASP A 178 -4.67 0.98 -5.04
CA ASP A 178 -3.77 0.80 -3.90
C ASP A 178 -4.50 0.84 -2.54
N MET A 179 -5.84 0.72 -2.53
CA MET A 179 -6.65 0.80 -1.31
C MET A 179 -6.24 -0.28 -0.28
N THR A 180 -6.02 0.17 0.95
CA THR A 180 -5.76 -0.67 2.13
C THR A 180 -6.71 -0.24 3.26
N PRO A 181 -6.95 -1.08 4.29
CA PRO A 181 -7.63 -0.64 5.49
C PRO A 181 -6.97 0.61 6.10
N GLU A 182 -5.64 0.63 6.14
CA GLU A 182 -4.81 1.71 6.69
C GLU A 182 -4.95 3.03 5.93
N SER A 183 -4.88 3.01 4.59
CA SER A 183 -5.05 4.21 3.78
C SER A 183 -6.48 4.76 3.88
N CYS A 184 -7.48 3.88 4.03
CA CYS A 184 -8.85 4.32 4.32
C CYS A 184 -8.98 4.94 5.73
N ALA A 185 -8.35 4.37 6.74
CA ALA A 185 -8.34 4.93 8.10
C ALA A 185 -7.66 6.30 8.14
N ALA A 186 -6.53 6.46 7.43
CA ALA A 186 -5.85 7.75 7.28
C ALA A 186 -6.77 8.78 6.60
N PHE A 187 -7.35 8.45 5.45
CA PHE A 187 -8.29 9.32 4.73
C PHE A 187 -9.52 9.70 5.58
N CYS A 188 -10.09 8.75 6.33
CA CYS A 188 -11.24 9.02 7.18
C CYS A 188 -10.89 9.80 8.46
N GLY A 189 -9.64 9.77 8.91
CA GLY A 189 -9.13 10.55 10.04
C GLY A 189 -9.97 10.38 11.30
N ARG A 190 -10.76 11.41 11.65
CA ARG A 190 -11.57 11.46 12.89
C ARG A 190 -13.07 11.16 12.70
N HIS A 191 -13.49 10.64 11.55
CA HIS A 191 -14.89 10.23 11.37
C HIS A 191 -15.27 9.09 12.33
N THR A 192 -16.48 9.13 12.90
CA THR A 192 -17.00 8.06 13.79
C THR A 192 -16.95 6.68 13.14
N TYR A 193 -17.23 6.63 11.83
CA TYR A 193 -17.27 5.42 11.03
C TYR A 193 -16.36 5.55 9.81
N MET A 194 -15.69 4.45 9.49
CA MET A 194 -15.10 4.22 8.18
C MET A 194 -15.59 2.88 7.64
N ALA A 195 -15.61 2.73 6.33
CA ALA A 195 -16.02 1.51 5.66
C ALA A 195 -15.19 1.29 4.39
N LEU A 196 -14.92 0.02 4.10
CA LEU A 196 -14.28 -0.36 2.83
C LEU A 196 -15.27 -1.17 1.99
N GLU A 197 -15.37 -0.80 0.71
CA GLU A 197 -16.26 -1.42 -0.27
C GLU A 197 -15.49 -1.79 -1.55
N TYR A 198 -16.00 -2.80 -2.25
CA TYR A 198 -15.59 -3.17 -3.60
C TYR A 198 -14.07 -3.38 -3.82
N GLY A 199 -13.30 -3.71 -2.78
CA GLY A 199 -11.85 -3.90 -2.85
C GLY A 199 -11.02 -2.61 -2.96
N ARG A 200 -11.58 -1.52 -3.48
CA ARG A 200 -10.86 -0.28 -3.84
C ARG A 200 -11.46 1.01 -3.26
N GLU A 201 -12.64 0.96 -2.64
CA GLU A 201 -13.40 2.14 -2.23
C GLU A 201 -13.37 2.29 -0.70
N CYS A 202 -13.12 3.51 -0.25
CA CYS A 202 -13.17 3.92 1.14
C CYS A 202 -14.32 4.91 1.34
N TRP A 203 -15.04 4.77 2.45
CA TRP A 203 -16.20 5.56 2.81
C TRP A 203 -16.11 6.01 4.27
N CYS A 204 -16.47 7.26 4.58
CA CYS A 204 -16.38 7.83 5.93
C CYS A 204 -17.65 8.61 6.30
N GLY A 205 -18.00 8.61 7.58
CA GLY A 205 -19.11 9.41 8.09
C GLY A 205 -19.16 9.44 9.62
N ASN A 206 -19.80 10.46 10.18
CA ASN A 206 -20.03 10.55 11.62
C ASN A 206 -21.29 9.79 12.08
N GLU A 207 -22.17 9.50 11.12
CA GLU A 207 -23.41 8.77 11.27
C GLU A 207 -23.44 7.66 10.20
N LEU A 208 -24.09 6.54 10.52
CA LEU A 208 -24.38 5.45 9.59
C LEU A 208 -25.85 5.58 9.17
N ASP A 209 -26.16 5.47 7.88
CA ASP A 209 -27.54 5.55 7.40
C ASP A 209 -28.45 4.52 8.10
N GLY A 210 -29.65 4.94 8.50
CA GLY A 210 -30.58 4.10 9.27
C GLY A 210 -31.08 2.86 8.53
N ASN A 211 -30.98 2.83 7.19
CA ASN A 211 -31.32 1.67 6.38
C ASN A 211 -30.13 0.71 6.19
N SER A 212 -28.90 1.12 6.53
CA SER A 212 -27.74 0.24 6.55
C SER A 212 -27.84 -0.74 7.72
N GLN A 213 -27.92 -2.04 7.41
CA GLN A 213 -28.09 -3.10 8.39
C GLN A 213 -26.89 -4.06 8.36
N ARG A 214 -26.57 -4.62 9.52
CA ARG A 214 -25.56 -5.69 9.61
C ARG A 214 -26.07 -6.92 8.89
N VAL A 215 -25.32 -7.41 7.92
CA VAL A 215 -25.76 -8.50 7.03
C VAL A 215 -25.79 -9.83 7.78
N ALA A 216 -26.77 -10.68 7.48
CA ALA A 216 -26.91 -11.99 8.12
C ALA A 216 -25.72 -12.91 7.80
N ASP A 217 -25.33 -12.98 6.53
CA ASP A 217 -24.08 -13.60 6.11
C ASP A 217 -22.94 -12.56 6.16
N GLN A 218 -21.88 -12.86 6.90
CA GLN A 218 -20.71 -11.99 6.99
C GLN A 218 -19.70 -12.25 5.86
N THR A 219 -19.85 -13.35 5.12
CA THR A 219 -19.05 -13.68 3.93
C THR A 219 -19.48 -12.88 2.69
N ASP A 220 -20.55 -12.09 2.77
CA ASP A 220 -20.91 -11.09 1.75
C ASP A 220 -19.84 -9.99 1.58
N CYS A 221 -18.96 -9.77 2.58
CA CYS A 221 -17.84 -8.84 2.54
C CYS A 221 -16.50 -9.56 2.29
N ASN A 222 -16.43 -10.35 1.22
CA ASN A 222 -15.31 -11.25 0.91
C ASN A 222 -14.30 -10.75 -0.13
N MET A 223 -14.42 -9.52 -0.64
CA MET A 223 -13.47 -9.02 -1.64
C MET A 223 -12.17 -8.53 -0.96
N PRO A 224 -10.98 -9.01 -1.39
CA PRO A 224 -9.70 -8.51 -0.89
C PRO A 224 -9.50 -7.03 -1.20
N CYS A 225 -8.67 -6.35 -0.41
CA CYS A 225 -8.25 -4.98 -0.71
C CYS A 225 -7.25 -4.96 -1.88
N ALA A 226 -7.37 -3.97 -2.76
CA ALA A 226 -6.54 -3.88 -3.96
C ALA A 226 -5.05 -3.63 -3.64
N GLY A 227 -4.77 -2.80 -2.63
CA GLY A 227 -3.42 -2.56 -2.09
C GLY A 227 -2.98 -3.52 -0.97
N ASP A 228 -3.91 -4.30 -0.39
CA ASP A 228 -3.61 -5.33 0.61
C ASP A 228 -4.46 -6.60 0.39
N PRO A 229 -4.00 -7.56 -0.43
CA PRO A 229 -4.74 -8.80 -0.69
C PRO A 229 -4.86 -9.72 0.54
N THR A 230 -4.27 -9.36 1.69
CA THR A 230 -4.39 -10.10 2.95
C THR A 230 -5.54 -9.59 3.84
N SER A 231 -6.14 -8.45 3.52
CA SER A 231 -7.30 -7.87 4.22
C SER A 231 -8.55 -7.83 3.34
N LEU A 232 -9.74 -7.81 3.98
CA LEU A 232 -11.03 -7.70 3.29
C LEU A 232 -11.56 -6.26 3.22
N CYS A 233 -11.90 -5.83 2.01
CA CYS A 233 -12.45 -4.52 1.64
C CYS A 233 -13.89 -4.61 1.12
N GLY A 234 -14.77 -5.26 1.89
CA GLY A 234 -16.20 -5.31 1.61
C GLY A 234 -16.55 -6.22 0.43
N GLY A 235 -17.51 -5.79 -0.38
CA GLY A 235 -18.03 -6.49 -1.56
C GLY A 235 -19.09 -5.65 -2.29
N PRO A 236 -19.80 -6.19 -3.28
CA PRO A 236 -20.79 -5.44 -4.06
C PRO A 236 -21.99 -4.97 -3.21
N SER A 237 -22.12 -3.67 -2.96
CA SER A 237 -23.13 -3.09 -2.04
C SER A 237 -23.01 -3.66 -0.62
N ARG A 238 -21.76 -3.89 -0.20
CA ARG A 238 -21.37 -4.54 1.06
C ARG A 238 -20.12 -3.89 1.62
N ILE A 239 -20.24 -3.29 2.79
CA ILE A 239 -19.15 -2.59 3.46
C ILE A 239 -18.61 -3.38 4.65
N ASN A 240 -17.30 -3.52 4.73
CA ASN A 240 -16.65 -3.82 6.00
C ASN A 240 -16.63 -2.55 6.84
N LEU A 241 -17.57 -2.45 7.80
CA LEU A 241 -17.74 -1.27 8.64
C LEU A 241 -16.80 -1.33 9.84
N TYR A 242 -16.16 -0.21 10.15
CA TYR A 242 -15.36 0.01 11.35
C TYR A 242 -15.87 1.26 12.07
N LYS A 243 -15.72 1.28 13.40
CA LYS A 243 -16.17 2.37 14.26
C LYS A 243 -15.05 2.80 15.20
N LEU A 244 -14.90 4.12 15.37
CA LEU A 244 -13.94 4.71 16.30
C LEU A 244 -14.17 4.20 17.74
N ASP A 245 -13.14 3.65 18.36
CA ASP A 245 -13.17 3.23 19.76
C ASP A 245 -12.92 4.41 20.70
N GLN A 246 -13.98 4.85 21.38
CA GLN A 246 -13.88 5.94 22.35
C GLN A 246 -13.14 5.56 23.65
N ALA A 247 -12.88 4.26 23.90
CA ALA A 247 -11.98 3.84 24.98
C ALA A 247 -10.50 4.05 24.61
N ALA A 248 -10.15 3.97 23.32
CA ALA A 248 -8.83 4.36 22.82
C ALA A 248 -8.63 5.89 22.90
N GLU A 249 -9.65 6.71 22.56
CA GLU A 249 -9.62 8.17 22.70
C GLU A 249 -9.40 8.63 24.17
N ALA A 250 -9.97 7.92 25.15
CA ALA A 250 -9.73 8.18 26.57
C ALA A 250 -8.28 7.88 27.00
N SER A 251 -7.60 6.97 26.31
CA SER A 251 -6.22 6.55 26.60
C SER A 251 -5.16 7.42 25.90
N THR A 252 -5.50 8.00 24.73
CA THR A 252 -4.64 8.95 24.01
C THR A 252 -4.67 10.36 24.59
N THR A 253 -5.81 10.80 25.15
CA THR A 253 -5.94 12.15 25.75
C THR A 253 -5.00 12.37 26.95
N SER A 254 -4.71 11.32 27.73
CA SER A 254 -3.79 11.42 28.88
C SER A 254 -2.31 11.24 28.52
N SER A 255 -2.00 10.79 27.29
CA SER A 255 -0.62 10.59 26.81
C SER A 255 -0.18 11.64 25.78
N ALA A 256 -1.11 12.28 25.05
CA ALA A 256 -0.83 13.43 24.19
C ALA A 256 -0.25 14.63 24.96
N ALA A 257 -0.68 14.83 26.22
CA ALA A 257 -0.09 15.82 27.12
C ALA A 257 1.34 15.47 27.60
N ALA A 258 1.80 14.24 27.38
CA ALA A 258 3.12 13.75 27.78
C ALA A 258 4.07 13.46 26.59
N SER A 259 3.54 13.29 25.37
CA SER A 259 4.32 13.03 24.15
C SER A 259 4.62 14.28 23.31
N ALA A 260 3.95 15.41 23.56
CA ALA A 260 4.25 16.71 22.96
C ALA A 260 5.60 17.34 23.41
N ALA A 261 6.51 16.55 23.99
CA ALA A 261 7.71 17.02 24.69
C ALA A 261 9.05 16.57 24.06
N THR A 262 9.05 15.67 23.07
CA THR A 262 10.27 14.93 22.66
C THR A 262 10.77 15.11 21.24
N ASP A 263 10.02 15.70 20.31
CA ASP A 263 10.56 16.02 18.97
C ASP A 263 11.10 17.46 18.93
N ARG A 264 12.42 17.56 19.12
CA ARG A 264 13.18 18.81 19.27
C ARG A 264 14.40 18.83 18.38
N VAL A 265 14.67 19.99 17.79
CA VAL A 265 15.93 20.27 17.08
C VAL A 265 16.61 21.45 17.78
N GLY A 266 17.40 21.12 18.80
CA GLY A 266 17.97 22.11 19.72
C GLY A 266 16.90 22.87 20.51
N ASP A 267 16.93 24.20 20.42
CA ASP A 267 15.98 25.12 21.08
C ASP A 267 14.62 25.21 20.36
N TRP A 268 14.34 24.35 19.40
CA TRP A 268 13.12 24.36 18.60
C TRP A 268 12.25 23.15 18.90
N LEU A 269 10.96 23.37 19.14
CA LEU A 269 9.97 22.34 19.43
C LEU A 269 9.06 22.14 18.21
N SER A 270 8.94 20.90 17.74
CA SER A 270 8.01 20.54 16.66
C SER A 270 6.57 20.91 17.03
N GLN A 271 5.88 21.57 16.10
CA GLN A 271 4.45 21.91 16.17
C GLN A 271 3.60 21.01 15.26
N GLY A 272 4.21 20.00 14.63
CA GLY A 272 3.55 19.09 13.68
C GLY A 272 3.39 19.68 12.27
N CYS A 273 2.47 19.11 11.50
CA CYS A 273 2.17 19.53 10.14
C CYS A 273 1.14 20.67 10.13
N TRP A 274 1.36 21.70 9.30
CA TRP A 274 0.48 22.86 9.16
C TRP A 274 0.19 23.16 7.69
N THR A 275 -0.99 23.72 7.40
CA THR A 275 -1.30 24.20 6.04
C THR A 275 -0.41 25.39 5.68
N ASP A 276 0.06 25.41 4.43
CA ASP A 276 0.66 26.58 3.80
C ASP A 276 -0.12 26.98 2.53
N GLU A 277 0.15 28.18 2.04
CA GLU A 277 -0.50 28.80 0.89
C GLU A 277 -2.03 28.81 0.97
N ASN A 278 -2.53 29.63 1.89
CA ASN A 278 -3.96 29.90 2.02
C ASN A 278 -4.38 31.04 1.07
N ALA A 279 -5.69 31.30 0.94
CA ALA A 279 -6.24 32.38 0.09
C ALA A 279 -5.76 33.81 0.45
N ASP A 280 -5.07 33.95 1.57
CA ASP A 280 -4.52 35.20 2.11
C ASP A 280 -2.98 35.17 2.21
N GLY A 281 -2.34 34.26 1.45
CA GLY A 281 -0.89 34.13 1.35
C GLY A 281 -0.30 32.98 2.18
N ARG A 282 1.03 32.97 2.24
CA ARG A 282 1.84 31.97 2.94
C ARG A 282 1.70 32.06 4.45
N THR A 283 1.99 30.96 5.13
CA THR A 283 1.90 30.75 6.57
C THR A 283 3.06 31.38 7.32
N LEU A 284 4.25 31.38 6.68
CA LEU A 284 5.44 32.12 7.08
C LEU A 284 6.01 32.81 5.82
N SER A 285 6.49 34.05 5.95
CA SER A 285 6.66 34.95 4.79
C SER A 285 8.08 35.10 4.26
N MET A 286 9.08 34.58 4.96
CA MET A 286 10.49 34.69 4.58
C MET A 286 11.03 33.33 4.13
N LEU A 287 11.65 33.26 2.94
CA LEU A 287 12.13 32.01 2.36
C LEU A 287 13.67 31.94 2.32
N TYR A 288 14.21 30.79 2.72
CA TYR A 288 15.56 30.34 2.45
C TYR A 288 15.50 28.91 1.87
N ALA A 289 16.05 28.70 0.68
CA ALA A 289 16.01 27.40 0.01
C ALA A 289 17.41 26.84 -0.21
N ALA A 290 17.59 25.53 -0.02
CA ALA A 290 18.87 24.84 -0.17
C ALA A 290 18.70 23.42 -0.72
N ASP A 291 19.56 23.00 -1.64
CA ASP A 291 19.51 21.65 -2.23
C ASP A 291 19.87 20.52 -1.24
N ASP A 292 20.44 20.87 -0.10
CA ASP A 292 20.84 19.95 0.97
C ASP A 292 20.19 20.32 2.32
N MET A 293 18.93 20.73 2.27
CA MET A 293 18.14 21.18 3.43
C MET A 293 17.98 20.07 4.49
N THR A 294 18.07 20.47 5.75
CA THR A 294 17.78 19.63 6.93
C THR A 294 17.04 20.47 7.95
N ILE A 295 16.36 19.83 8.91
CA ILE A 295 15.66 20.54 9.99
C ILE A 295 16.64 21.41 10.78
N ALA A 296 17.84 20.89 11.05
CA ALA A 296 18.91 21.62 11.73
C ALA A 296 19.41 22.86 10.97
N LYS A 297 19.48 22.82 9.63
CA LYS A 297 19.86 23.98 8.81
C LYS A 297 18.80 25.07 8.82
N CYS A 298 17.53 24.68 8.68
CA CYS A 298 16.43 25.62 8.75
C CYS A 298 16.34 26.29 10.14
N ALA A 299 16.47 25.49 11.21
CA ALA A 299 16.53 25.97 12.59
C ALA A 299 17.69 26.97 12.82
N ALA A 300 18.88 26.69 12.29
CA ALA A 300 20.04 27.57 12.40
C ALA A 300 19.84 28.89 11.64
N TRP A 301 19.30 28.83 10.42
CA TRP A 301 18.95 30.03 9.65
C TRP A 301 17.89 30.87 10.36
N ALA A 302 16.83 30.24 10.86
CA ALA A 302 15.75 30.91 11.57
C ALA A 302 16.24 31.61 12.85
N ALA A 303 17.09 30.94 13.63
CA ALA A 303 17.73 31.52 14.81
C ALA A 303 18.62 32.72 14.44
N SER A 304 19.43 32.60 13.38
CA SER A 304 20.30 33.70 12.91
C SER A 304 19.53 34.90 12.35
N SER A 305 18.30 34.66 11.87
CA SER A 305 17.38 35.67 11.34
C SER A 305 16.46 36.28 12.41
N GLY A 306 16.52 35.79 13.66
CA GLY A 306 15.70 36.28 14.76
C GLY A 306 14.22 35.88 14.69
N PHE A 307 13.88 34.82 13.96
CA PHE A 307 12.51 34.32 13.87
C PHE A 307 12.11 33.55 15.14
N LEU A 308 10.80 33.50 15.43
CA LEU A 308 10.21 32.69 16.51
C LEU A 308 9.58 31.40 15.98
N LEU A 309 9.40 31.31 14.66
CA LEU A 309 8.81 30.20 13.95
C LEU A 309 9.64 29.90 12.71
N PHE A 310 9.81 28.62 12.42
CA PHE A 310 10.19 28.16 11.10
C PHE A 310 9.33 26.98 10.69
N GLY A 311 9.16 26.78 9.39
CA GLY A 311 8.59 25.57 8.84
C GLY A 311 9.37 25.15 7.60
N ILE A 312 9.32 23.86 7.27
CA ILE A 312 9.97 23.37 6.03
C ILE A 312 8.91 22.79 5.13
N GLU A 313 8.99 23.15 3.85
CA GLU A 313 8.11 22.72 2.78
C GLU A 313 8.94 22.07 1.66
N TYR A 314 8.27 21.24 0.85
CA TYR A 314 8.75 20.79 -0.45
C TYR A 314 10.18 20.21 -0.45
N SER A 315 10.54 19.48 0.61
CA SER A 315 11.88 18.92 0.89
C SER A 315 13.02 19.92 1.10
N ARG A 316 12.92 21.17 0.62
CA ARG A 316 14.07 22.07 0.41
C ARG A 316 13.84 23.54 0.77
N GLU A 317 12.63 23.91 1.14
CA GLU A 317 12.21 25.31 1.33
C GLU A 317 11.98 25.59 2.81
N CYS A 318 12.91 26.32 3.42
CA CYS A 318 12.83 26.76 4.81
C CYS A 318 12.13 28.12 4.86
N TRP A 319 10.96 28.13 5.47
CA TRP A 319 10.15 29.33 5.68
C TRP A 319 10.28 29.82 7.12
N GLY A 320 10.37 31.13 7.34
CA GLY A 320 10.60 31.74 8.65
C GLY A 320 9.68 32.93 8.93
N GLY A 321 9.39 33.17 10.21
CA GLY A 321 8.57 34.30 10.64
C GLY A 321 8.53 34.53 12.15
N LEU A 322 7.92 35.64 12.54
CA LEU A 322 7.68 35.99 13.95
C LEU A 322 6.30 35.53 14.45
N GLU A 323 5.33 35.43 13.54
CA GLU A 323 3.94 35.04 13.81
C GLU A 323 3.45 34.13 12.69
N LEU A 324 2.50 33.23 12.98
CA LEU A 324 1.79 32.46 11.96
C LEU A 324 0.74 33.34 11.29
N ASN A 325 0.53 33.17 9.99
CA ASN A 325 -0.68 33.68 9.34
C ASN A 325 -1.92 33.11 10.08
N PRO A 326 -2.86 33.93 10.59
CA PRO A 326 -3.98 33.44 11.42
C PRO A 326 -4.96 32.46 10.75
N LYS A 327 -4.87 32.29 9.43
CA LYS A 327 -5.67 31.33 8.65
C LYS A 327 -4.96 29.99 8.43
N SER A 328 -3.71 29.86 8.85
CA SER A 328 -2.99 28.59 8.89
C SER A 328 -3.57 27.72 9.98
N VAL A 329 -3.77 26.44 9.68
CA VAL A 329 -4.30 25.46 10.64
C VAL A 329 -3.41 24.23 10.67
N ALA A 330 -3.46 23.49 11.78
CA ALA A 330 -2.85 22.18 11.84
C ALA A 330 -3.44 21.29 10.75
N ALA A 331 -2.57 20.64 9.98
CA ALA A 331 -2.92 19.69 8.94
C ALA A 331 -2.79 18.25 9.48
N ASP A 332 -3.28 17.29 8.70
CA ASP A 332 -2.97 15.88 8.90
C ASP A 332 -1.43 15.67 8.91
N PRO A 333 -0.83 15.05 9.95
CA PRO A 333 0.59 14.74 10.00
C PRO A 333 1.15 14.08 8.73
N GLU A 334 0.39 13.16 8.11
CA GLU A 334 0.83 12.42 6.91
C GLU A 334 0.89 13.31 5.66
N SER A 335 0.24 14.48 5.67
CA SER A 335 0.40 15.49 4.63
C SER A 335 1.80 16.13 4.62
N CYS A 336 2.56 16.01 5.72
CA CYS A 336 3.97 16.35 5.77
C CYS A 336 4.79 15.06 5.68
N SER A 337 4.94 14.51 4.47
CA SER A 337 5.62 13.23 4.20
C SER A 337 6.84 13.33 3.28
N MET A 338 7.16 14.52 2.76
CA MET A 338 8.34 14.73 1.92
C MET A 338 9.61 14.69 2.76
N ARG A 339 10.62 13.94 2.30
CA ARG A 339 11.91 13.81 2.99
C ARG A 339 12.81 15.00 2.75
N CYS A 340 13.61 15.40 3.74
CA CYS A 340 14.53 16.54 3.60
C CYS A 340 15.60 16.27 2.53
N SER A 341 15.87 17.26 1.67
CA SER A 341 16.80 17.10 0.53
C SER A 341 18.25 16.79 0.96
N GLY A 342 18.66 17.23 2.15
CA GLY A 342 19.93 16.91 2.78
C GLY A 342 19.92 15.76 3.80
N ASN A 343 18.74 15.23 4.17
CA ASN A 343 18.64 14.05 5.05
C ASN A 343 17.33 13.27 4.82
N ALA A 344 17.43 12.13 4.14
CA ALA A 344 16.28 11.29 3.82
C ALA A 344 15.53 10.71 5.04
N ASN A 345 16.15 10.72 6.23
CA ASN A 345 15.52 10.25 7.47
C ASN A 345 14.63 11.32 8.13
N GLU A 346 14.82 12.59 7.79
CA GLU A 346 14.04 13.71 8.30
C GLU A 346 12.83 14.01 7.41
N VAL A 347 11.81 14.64 7.99
CA VAL A 347 10.58 15.07 7.30
C VAL A 347 10.61 16.60 7.14
N CYS A 348 10.43 17.06 5.90
CA CYS A 348 10.51 18.47 5.49
C CYS A 348 9.26 18.85 4.69
N GLY A 349 8.11 18.78 5.36
CA GLY A 349 6.82 19.24 4.86
C GLY A 349 6.21 18.35 3.76
N GLY A 350 5.43 19.01 2.91
CA GLY A 350 4.74 18.44 1.76
C GLY A 350 4.28 19.57 0.83
N PRO A 351 3.55 19.25 -0.26
CA PRO A 351 2.98 20.29 -1.13
C PRO A 351 1.95 21.13 -0.37
N ASN A 352 2.21 22.43 -0.20
CA ASN A 352 1.39 23.37 0.58
C ASN A 352 1.26 22.94 2.06
N ARG A 353 2.34 22.36 2.63
CA ARG A 353 2.38 21.79 3.98
C ARG A 353 3.73 22.02 4.64
N LEU A 354 3.71 22.71 5.78
CA LEU A 354 4.90 22.99 6.59
C LEU A 354 5.04 21.99 7.73
N SER A 355 6.19 21.34 7.83
CA SER A 355 6.67 20.78 9.11
C SER A 355 7.10 21.96 9.98
N LEU A 356 6.20 22.41 10.87
CA LEU A 356 6.35 23.66 11.63
C LEU A 356 7.07 23.43 12.97
N TYR A 357 7.89 24.39 13.37
CA TYR A 357 8.63 24.43 14.64
C TYR A 357 8.50 25.81 15.28
N SER A 358 8.42 25.84 16.61
CA SER A 358 8.43 27.08 17.41
C SER A 358 9.67 27.18 18.27
N TYR A 359 10.15 28.40 18.48
CA TYR A 359 11.28 28.66 19.37
C TYR A 359 10.85 28.42 20.82
N SER A 360 11.46 27.42 21.44
CA SER A 360 11.15 26.93 22.78
C SER A 360 12.47 26.48 23.42
N PRO A 361 13.33 27.42 23.86
CA PRO A 361 14.67 27.09 24.33
C PRO A 361 14.60 26.08 25.46
N ALA A 362 15.45 25.07 25.40
CA ALA A 362 15.47 24.05 26.44
C ALA A 362 15.85 24.74 27.77
N ALA A 363 15.06 24.51 28.82
CA ALA A 363 15.37 25.10 30.12
C ALA A 363 16.81 24.75 30.52
N PRO A 364 17.65 25.72 30.92
CA PRO A 364 19.04 25.45 31.21
C PRO A 364 19.11 24.40 32.32
N SER A 365 19.60 23.22 31.97
CA SER A 365 19.77 22.11 32.90
C SER A 365 20.59 22.61 34.07
N SER A 366 19.95 22.67 35.25
CA SER A 366 20.58 23.12 36.48
C SER A 366 21.54 22.04 36.99
N THR A 367 22.68 21.91 36.31
CA THR A 367 23.82 21.14 36.78
C THR A 367 24.27 21.77 38.09
N SER A 368 23.81 21.19 39.20
CA SER A 368 24.06 21.67 40.55
C SER A 368 25.53 21.51 40.88
N SER A 369 26.32 22.54 40.58
CA SER A 369 27.68 22.68 41.10
C SER A 369 27.61 22.97 42.60
N GLU A 370 27.80 21.94 43.43
CA GLU A 370 28.11 22.14 44.84
C GLU A 370 29.43 22.90 44.96
N VAL A 371 29.34 24.20 45.23
CA VAL A 371 30.47 25.01 45.68
C VAL A 371 30.24 25.34 47.14
N LEU A 372 31.13 24.82 47.99
CA LEU A 372 31.13 25.04 49.44
C LEU A 372 31.06 26.53 49.78
N VAL A 373 30.12 26.86 50.66
CA VAL A 373 29.96 28.21 51.21
C VAL A 373 31.20 28.68 51.94
N THR A 374 31.68 29.88 51.64
CA THR A 374 32.41 30.70 52.62
C THR A 374 32.05 32.17 52.42
N SER A 375 31.43 32.75 53.43
CA SER A 375 30.82 34.08 53.40
C SER A 375 31.86 35.19 53.42
N SER A 376 31.69 36.23 52.60
CA SER A 376 32.22 37.58 52.85
C SER A 376 31.38 38.62 52.10
N SER A 377 31.36 39.84 52.63
CA SER A 377 30.28 40.81 52.41
C SER A 377 30.59 41.92 51.39
N SER A 378 29.57 42.78 51.20
CA SER A 378 29.62 44.23 50.90
C SER A 378 29.63 44.74 49.43
N SER A 379 28.56 45.48 49.13
CA SER A 379 28.52 46.81 48.47
C SER A 379 28.99 47.02 47.02
N SER A 380 28.01 47.15 46.12
CA SER A 380 27.72 48.29 45.22
C SER A 380 28.78 48.95 44.30
N SER A 381 28.27 49.40 43.14
CA SER A 381 28.69 50.55 42.30
C SER A 381 29.55 50.30 41.04
N SER A 382 28.85 50.37 39.89
CA SER A 382 29.17 51.11 38.65
C SER A 382 30.59 51.61 38.37
N SER A 383 31.14 51.29 37.18
CA SER A 383 31.50 52.24 36.08
C SER A 383 32.68 51.77 35.20
N SER A 384 32.44 51.76 33.90
CA SER A 384 33.26 52.36 32.82
C SER A 384 34.79 52.21 32.76
N SER A 385 35.23 51.63 31.63
CA SER A 385 36.28 52.15 30.72
C SER A 385 37.78 51.78 30.89
N SER A 386 38.31 51.40 29.72
CA SER A 386 39.62 51.77 29.12
C SER A 386 40.92 51.05 29.52
N VAL A 387 41.51 50.39 28.49
CA VAL A 387 42.92 50.48 27.97
C VAL A 387 44.10 50.13 28.91
N SER A 388 45.25 49.58 28.49
CA SER A 388 45.81 49.18 27.17
C SER A 388 47.11 48.36 27.38
N LEU A 389 47.62 47.71 26.30
CA LEU A 389 49.04 47.29 26.08
C LEU A 389 49.55 46.10 26.96
N SER A 390 50.49 45.27 26.51
CA SER A 390 51.31 45.24 25.27
C SER A 390 51.95 43.85 25.07
N ASP A 391 52.09 43.42 23.80
CA ASP A 391 53.23 42.73 23.14
C ASP A 391 53.87 41.47 23.82
N ASP A 392 54.55 40.53 23.16
CA ASP A 392 55.07 40.33 21.79
C ASP A 392 54.67 38.88 21.33
N ASP A 393 54.86 38.33 20.13
CA ASP A 393 55.47 38.63 18.82
C ASP A 393 54.52 37.92 17.80
N ALA A 394 54.07 38.48 16.67
CA ALA A 394 54.80 38.67 15.40
C ALA A 394 55.51 37.39 14.87
N ALA A 395 55.52 37.05 13.58
CA ALA A 395 54.78 37.48 12.39
C ALA A 395 54.87 36.29 11.38
N ALA A 396 53.85 36.01 10.56
CA ALA A 396 53.75 36.36 9.12
C ALA A 396 54.84 35.73 8.20
N ALA A 397 54.68 35.55 6.88
CA ALA A 397 53.63 35.95 5.95
C ALA A 397 53.67 35.06 4.68
N ALA A 398 52.73 35.32 3.75
CA ALA A 398 52.82 35.11 2.29
C ALA A 398 53.14 33.68 1.77
N ALA A 399 52.22 32.97 1.12
CA ALA A 399 51.64 33.26 -0.21
C ALA A 399 52.65 33.18 -1.38
N SER A 400 52.45 32.22 -2.30
CA SER A 400 52.43 32.39 -3.77
C SER A 400 52.37 31.03 -4.47
N THR A 401 51.63 30.96 -5.58
CA THR A 401 51.73 29.89 -6.59
C THR A 401 52.99 30.12 -7.46
N PRO A 402 53.48 29.12 -8.23
CA PRO A 402 53.03 29.07 -9.63
C PRO A 402 52.91 27.65 -10.24
N SER A 403 52.38 27.64 -11.47
CA SER A 403 52.15 26.52 -12.39
C SER A 403 53.42 25.78 -12.85
N SER A 404 53.27 24.52 -13.29
CA SER A 404 54.04 23.89 -14.38
C SER A 404 53.33 22.65 -14.96
N SER A 405 52.64 22.80 -16.11
CA SER A 405 52.55 21.73 -17.15
C SER A 405 53.80 21.81 -18.04
N PRO A 406 54.23 20.72 -18.71
CA PRO A 406 53.78 20.36 -20.09
C PRO A 406 53.63 18.82 -20.28
N ASP A 407 53.19 18.20 -21.39
CA ASP A 407 52.49 18.61 -22.63
C ASP A 407 51.99 17.34 -23.39
N ILE A 408 50.90 17.45 -24.19
CA ILE A 408 50.74 17.10 -25.65
C ILE A 408 51.19 15.68 -26.14
N VAL A 409 50.56 14.92 -27.06
CA VAL A 409 49.60 15.11 -28.20
C VAL A 409 48.58 13.93 -28.20
N THR A 410 47.28 14.07 -28.50
CA THR A 410 46.62 14.32 -29.82
C THR A 410 46.73 13.13 -30.80
N SER A 411 45.71 12.26 -30.96
CA SER A 411 44.49 12.36 -31.81
C SER A 411 44.72 12.29 -33.33
N THR A 412 43.96 11.42 -34.03
CA THR A 412 43.43 11.44 -35.45
C THR A 412 42.92 10.00 -35.70
N SER A 413 41.62 9.64 -35.73
CA SER A 413 40.51 9.96 -36.67
C SER A 413 40.61 9.28 -38.05
N ILE A 414 39.49 9.29 -38.83
CA ILE A 414 39.23 8.64 -40.15
C ILE A 414 38.70 7.19 -40.06
N SER A 415 37.63 6.74 -40.76
CA SER A 415 36.45 7.40 -41.38
C SER A 415 35.37 6.34 -41.75
N ALA A 416 34.17 6.83 -42.09
CA ALA A 416 32.97 6.07 -42.43
C ALA A 416 32.96 5.33 -43.79
N ALA A 417 32.07 4.31 -43.87
CA ALA A 417 31.20 4.00 -45.00
C ALA A 417 30.12 2.99 -44.53
N SER A 418 28.92 2.80 -45.08
CA SER A 418 27.91 3.62 -45.76
C SER A 418 26.89 2.62 -46.35
N LEU A 419 25.67 2.61 -45.81
CA LEU A 419 24.39 2.45 -46.55
C LEU A 419 24.07 1.10 -47.27
N PRO A 420 22.81 0.88 -47.74
CA PRO A 420 21.62 1.75 -47.68
C PRO A 420 20.34 1.11 -47.08
N ALA A 421 19.38 1.98 -46.75
CA ALA A 421 17.96 1.65 -46.77
C ALA A 421 17.37 2.01 -48.15
N SER A 422 16.32 1.31 -48.58
CA SER A 422 15.57 1.68 -49.79
C SER A 422 14.07 1.53 -49.58
N ALA A 423 13.37 2.66 -49.65
CA ALA A 423 11.95 2.71 -49.98
C ALA A 423 11.83 3.39 -51.36
N THR A 424 11.00 2.84 -52.24
CA THR A 424 10.56 3.52 -53.47
C THR A 424 9.09 3.25 -53.69
N ASP A 425 8.33 4.34 -53.74
CA ASP A 425 6.93 4.43 -54.11
C ASP A 425 6.75 4.35 -55.63
N SER A 426 5.68 3.72 -56.11
CA SER A 426 4.94 4.16 -57.31
C SER A 426 3.62 3.40 -57.49
N SER A 427 2.54 4.18 -57.50
CA SER A 427 1.19 3.78 -57.91
C SER A 427 1.08 3.43 -59.40
N SER A 428 0.14 2.53 -59.79
CA SER A 428 -0.94 2.84 -60.77
C SER A 428 -1.71 1.61 -61.33
N GLN A 429 -3.05 1.70 -61.24
CA GLN A 429 -4.08 1.31 -62.23
C GLN A 429 -4.28 -0.15 -62.69
N THR A 430 -5.41 -0.71 -62.20
CA THR A 430 -6.60 -1.11 -62.99
C THR A 430 -6.45 -1.90 -64.30
N THR A 431 -6.95 -3.14 -64.31
CA THR A 431 -7.81 -3.66 -65.40
C THR A 431 -8.88 -4.61 -64.86
N SER A 432 -10.11 -4.49 -65.39
CA SER A 432 -11.29 -5.25 -64.99
C SER A 432 -11.48 -6.53 -65.80
N ALA A 433 -12.19 -7.52 -65.24
CA ALA A 433 -13.03 -8.45 -66.00
C ALA A 433 -14.21 -8.90 -65.13
N SER A 434 -15.42 -8.79 -65.67
CA SER A 434 -16.71 -8.98 -64.99
C SER A 434 -17.59 -10.00 -65.71
N VAL A 435 -18.56 -10.60 -65.01
CA VAL A 435 -19.68 -11.35 -65.60
C VAL A 435 -20.98 -11.06 -64.83
N THR A 436 -21.82 -10.19 -65.42
CA THR A 436 -23.31 -10.10 -65.45
C THR A 436 -24.15 -10.59 -64.25
N GLU A 437 -24.97 -9.74 -63.59
CA GLU A 437 -26.38 -9.35 -63.92
C GLU A 437 -27.42 -10.46 -63.63
N ASP A 438 -28.66 -10.21 -63.17
CA ASP A 438 -29.59 -9.10 -63.41
C ASP A 438 -30.62 -8.90 -62.24
N ALA A 439 -31.40 -7.81 -62.26
CA ALA A 439 -32.59 -7.56 -61.41
C ALA A 439 -33.91 -7.88 -62.20
N PRO A 440 -35.18 -7.43 -61.89
CA PRO A 440 -35.59 -6.08 -61.47
C PRO A 440 -36.87 -5.94 -60.56
N SER A 441 -37.25 -4.66 -60.32
CA SER A 441 -38.61 -4.09 -60.10
C SER A 441 -39.39 -4.23 -58.76
N GLY A 442 -39.81 -3.07 -58.22
CA GLY A 442 -40.90 -2.89 -57.21
C GLY A 442 -42.30 -2.73 -57.85
N PRO A 443 -43.33 -2.13 -57.19
CA PRO A 443 -43.25 -0.78 -56.57
C PRO A 443 -44.14 -0.43 -55.34
N SER A 444 -43.90 0.78 -54.77
CA SER A 444 -44.81 1.78 -54.14
C SER A 444 -45.93 1.45 -53.12
N ASN A 445 -45.91 2.15 -51.96
CA ASN A 445 -46.89 3.23 -51.63
C ASN A 445 -46.52 4.07 -50.36
N VAL A 446 -46.94 5.36 -50.32
CA VAL A 446 -46.60 6.39 -49.28
C VAL A 446 -47.75 7.40 -49.07
N PRO A 447 -48.19 7.66 -47.81
CA PRO A 447 -48.13 8.99 -47.12
C PRO A 447 -47.31 8.92 -45.79
N LEU A 448 -46.95 9.94 -45.00
CA LEU A 448 -47.32 11.37 -44.74
C LEU A 448 -48.55 11.57 -43.80
N ASN A 449 -48.73 12.60 -42.95
CA ASN A 449 -48.05 13.88 -42.58
C ASN A 449 -48.56 14.29 -41.15
N ASP A 450 -48.13 15.31 -40.38
CA ASP A 450 -46.87 16.06 -40.12
C ASP A 450 -47.16 17.19 -39.06
N ALA A 451 -46.12 17.82 -38.47
CA ALA A 451 -46.08 19.05 -37.63
C ALA A 451 -46.81 19.04 -36.24
N SER A 452 -46.29 19.54 -35.10
CA SER A 452 -45.33 20.60 -34.68
C SER A 452 -45.99 21.93 -34.21
N VAL A 453 -45.31 22.63 -33.27
CA VAL A 453 -45.36 24.09 -32.93
C VAL A 453 -46.11 24.55 -31.63
N GLU A 454 -45.31 25.08 -30.67
CA GLU A 454 -45.53 26.20 -29.68
C GLU A 454 -46.73 26.21 -28.67
N ASN A 455 -46.76 27.00 -27.56
CA ASN A 455 -45.77 27.67 -26.67
C ASN A 455 -46.52 28.29 -25.44
N ALA A 456 -45.77 28.69 -24.41
CA ALA A 456 -46.07 29.74 -23.40
C ALA A 456 -47.25 29.66 -22.38
N GLN A 457 -46.83 29.53 -21.11
CA GLN A 457 -47.13 30.42 -19.95
C GLN A 457 -48.50 30.48 -19.22
N VAL A 458 -48.39 30.23 -17.90
CA VAL A 458 -48.88 31.01 -16.73
C VAL A 458 -50.40 31.19 -16.53
N GLU A 459 -50.89 30.59 -15.42
CA GLU A 459 -51.67 31.35 -14.41
C GLU A 459 -51.50 30.74 -13.00
N GLN A 460 -51.52 31.58 -11.96
CA GLN A 460 -51.68 31.19 -10.55
C GLN A 460 -53.18 31.15 -10.21
N ILE A 461 -53.57 30.53 -9.08
CA ILE A 461 -54.29 31.21 -7.97
C ILE A 461 -54.60 30.25 -6.80
N ASP A 462 -54.32 30.77 -5.60
CA ASP A 462 -54.70 30.42 -4.22
C ASP A 462 -55.18 29.05 -3.72
N SER A 463 -54.47 28.59 -2.69
CA SER A 463 -54.88 28.63 -1.27
C SER A 463 -56.37 28.55 -0.89
N GLN A 464 -56.71 27.63 0.04
CA GLN A 464 -57.31 28.07 1.32
C GLN A 464 -57.22 27.02 2.44
N THR A 465 -56.97 27.50 3.65
CA THR A 465 -57.00 26.77 4.93
C THR A 465 -58.10 27.35 5.80
N ALA A 466 -58.98 26.52 6.36
CA ALA A 466 -59.95 26.79 7.45
C ALA A 466 -60.87 25.55 7.57
N VAL A 467 -61.31 25.04 8.74
CA VAL A 467 -61.14 25.40 10.17
C VAL A 467 -60.83 24.13 10.96
#